data_AF-A0A380U852-F1
#
_entry.id   AF-A0A380U852-F1
#
_cell.length_a   1.000
_cell.length_b   1.000
_cell.length_c   1.000
_cell.angle_alpha   90.00
_cell.angle_beta   90.00
_cell.angle_gamma   90.00
#
_symmetry.space_group_name_H-M   'P 1'
#
loop_
_entity.id
_entity.type
_entity.pdbx_description
1 polymer ?
#
loop_
_entity_poly.entity_id
_entity_poly.type
_entity_poly.pdbx_seq_one_letter_code
_entity_poly.pdbx_strand_id
1 'polypeptide(L)'
;MTTYMVIGSVLLILVMILASKALIPKTKQQDSALRQRAIFSMHEQLTYTRLKEILPHHTVLAHVSYDALLTTKFSRTRNKYRNLVADFVIMDSAQQVLAVVALEDPLSLKRPQKAQFQDAILDMAGYKVIRYEEVPDYHQLREDFYGDLYASSRLTKDTRVAKKYDYYNAAQTRKLRLIG
;
A
#
# COMPACT_ATOMS: atom_id res chain seq x y z
N MET A 1 58.02 -46.35 17.03
CA MET A 1 57.67 -45.18 17.87
C MET A 1 57.20 -44.00 17.02
N THR A 2 57.96 -43.59 16.00
CA THR A 2 57.59 -42.50 15.07
C THR A 2 56.28 -42.77 14.29
N THR A 3 56.03 -44.00 13.85
CA THR A 3 54.80 -44.40 13.14
C THR A 3 53.52 -44.19 13.97
N TYR A 4 53.56 -44.53 15.26
CA TYR A 4 52.42 -44.33 16.17
C TYR A 4 52.15 -42.85 16.46
N MET A 5 53.21 -42.02 16.50
CA MET A 5 53.07 -40.55 16.65
C MET A 5 52.42 -39.91 15.42
N VAL A 6 52.75 -40.38 14.22
CA VAL A 6 52.13 -39.91 12.97
C VAL A 6 50.66 -40.32 12.88
N ILE A 7 50.33 -41.55 13.26
CA ILE A 7 48.93 -42.03 13.25
C ILE A 7 48.08 -41.24 14.26
N GLY A 8 48.61 -40.97 15.46
CA GLY A 8 47.92 -40.17 16.47
C GLY A 8 47.68 -38.72 16.03
N SER A 9 48.65 -38.10 15.33
CA SER A 9 48.49 -36.72 14.85
C SER A 9 47.44 -36.61 13.74
N VAL A 10 47.40 -37.58 12.81
CA VAL A 10 46.40 -37.61 11.75
C VAL A 10 44.99 -37.78 12.31
N LEU A 11 44.84 -38.62 13.34
CA LEU A 11 43.54 -38.85 13.98
C LEU A 11 43.04 -37.61 14.73
N LEU A 12 43.94 -36.89 15.42
CA LEU A 12 43.61 -35.61 16.05
C LEU A 12 43.20 -34.54 15.04
N ILE A 13 43.91 -34.43 13.92
CA ILE A 13 43.59 -33.47 12.86
C ILE A 13 42.21 -33.77 12.26
N LEU A 14 41.90 -35.05 12.03
CA LEU A 14 40.59 -35.46 11.50
C LEU A 14 39.45 -35.06 12.44
N VAL A 15 39.61 -35.28 13.75
CA VAL A 15 38.61 -34.90 14.77
C VAL A 15 38.44 -33.37 14.83
N MET A 16 39.53 -32.62 14.71
CA MET A 16 39.49 -31.16 14.71
C MET A 16 38.78 -30.57 13.48
N ILE A 17 38.92 -31.21 12.31
CA ILE A 17 38.19 -30.83 11.09
C ILE A 17 36.69 -31.14 11.23
N LEU A 18 36.32 -32.26 11.84
CA LEU A 18 34.92 -32.60 12.07
C LEU A 18 34.25 -31.66 13.08
N ALA A 19 34.94 -31.32 14.18
CA ALA A 19 34.45 -30.38 15.17
C ALA A 19 34.26 -28.97 14.59
N SER A 20 35.23 -28.48 13.80
CA SER A 20 35.12 -27.17 13.15
C SER A 20 33.96 -27.09 12.15
N LYS A 21 33.66 -28.17 11.40
CA LYS A 21 32.47 -28.21 10.52
C LYS A 21 31.15 -28.23 11.30
N ALA A 22 31.12 -28.77 12.51
CA ALA A 22 29.94 -28.76 13.38
C ALA A 22 29.65 -27.38 13.99
N LEU A 23 30.68 -26.55 14.14
CA LEU A 23 30.61 -25.18 14.67
C LEU A 23 30.25 -24.13 13.61
N ILE A 24 30.22 -24.48 12.32
CA ILE A 24 29.74 -23.58 11.28
C ILE A 24 28.20 -23.54 11.37
N PRO A 25 27.59 -22.44 11.83
CA PRO A 25 26.14 -22.34 11.83
C PRO A 25 25.68 -22.48 10.37
N LYS A 26 24.86 -23.49 10.09
CA LYS A 26 24.17 -23.61 8.80
C LYS A 26 23.16 -22.47 8.71
N THR A 27 23.59 -21.27 8.34
CA THR A 27 22.71 -20.15 8.01
C THR A 27 22.09 -20.38 6.63
N LYS A 28 21.49 -21.56 6.41
CA LYS A 28 20.49 -21.66 5.37
C LYS A 28 19.26 -21.00 5.97
N GLN A 29 19.13 -19.68 5.74
CA GLN A 29 17.82 -19.06 5.65
C GLN A 29 17.06 -19.90 4.63
N GLN A 30 16.32 -20.89 5.13
CA GLN A 30 15.38 -21.64 4.34
C GLN A 30 14.29 -20.63 4.05
N ASP A 31 14.38 -19.99 2.89
CA ASP A 31 13.27 -19.22 2.35
C ASP A 31 12.05 -20.12 2.44
N SER A 32 11.09 -19.70 3.27
CA SER A 32 9.91 -20.49 3.56
C SER A 32 9.21 -20.80 2.24
N ALA A 33 8.74 -22.04 2.08
CA ALA A 33 8.04 -22.46 0.88
C ALA A 33 6.95 -21.44 0.52
N LEU A 34 7.09 -20.83 -0.66
CA LEU A 34 6.16 -19.86 -1.20
C LEU A 34 4.80 -20.54 -1.38
N ARG A 35 3.88 -20.31 -0.45
CA ARG A 35 2.51 -20.81 -0.53
C ARG A 35 1.63 -19.79 -1.23
N GLN A 36 0.74 -20.28 -2.09
CA GLN A 36 -0.33 -19.47 -2.66
C GLN A 36 -1.17 -18.90 -1.51
N ARG A 37 -1.22 -17.57 -1.41
CA ARG A 37 -2.05 -16.86 -0.44
C ARG A 37 -3.33 -16.44 -1.14
N ALA A 38 -4.47 -16.67 -0.50
CA ALA A 38 -5.73 -16.08 -0.95
C ALA A 38 -5.55 -14.57 -1.05
N ILE A 39 -5.80 -14.02 -2.24
CA ILE A 39 -5.64 -12.59 -2.51
C ILE A 39 -6.67 -11.79 -1.71
N PHE A 40 -7.82 -12.39 -1.40
CA PHE A 40 -8.88 -11.76 -0.62
C PHE A 40 -9.18 -12.54 0.66
N SER A 41 -9.39 -11.81 1.74
CA SER A 41 -10.14 -12.28 2.91
C SER A 41 -11.62 -12.48 2.54
N MET A 42 -12.35 -13.33 3.28
CA MET A 42 -13.79 -13.56 3.06
C MET A 42 -14.59 -12.24 3.12
N HIS A 43 -14.23 -11.36 4.05
CA HIS A 43 -14.85 -10.04 4.22
C HIS A 43 -14.54 -9.10 3.04
N GLU A 44 -13.30 -9.12 2.55
CA GLU A 44 -12.88 -8.34 1.39
C GLU A 44 -13.59 -8.83 0.12
N GLN A 45 -13.71 -10.14 -0.08
CA GLN A 45 -14.37 -10.74 -1.24
C GLN A 45 -15.86 -10.37 -1.30
N LEU A 46 -16.56 -10.42 -0.17
CA LEU A 46 -17.95 -9.99 -0.06
C LEU A 46 -18.07 -8.50 -0.40
N THR A 47 -17.25 -7.65 0.22
CA THR A 47 -17.26 -6.20 -0.01
C THR A 47 -16.96 -5.86 -1.47
N TYR A 48 -15.98 -6.53 -2.08
CA TYR A 48 -15.64 -6.36 -3.50
C TYR A 48 -16.81 -6.70 -4.42
N THR A 49 -17.48 -7.82 -4.15
CA THR A 49 -18.64 -8.26 -4.94
C THR A 49 -19.77 -7.24 -4.86
N ARG A 50 -20.07 -6.75 -3.65
CA ARG A 50 -21.08 -5.70 -3.41
C ARG A 50 -20.73 -4.39 -4.13
N LEU A 51 -19.48 -3.94 -4.01
CA LEU A 51 -19.00 -2.73 -4.69
C LEU A 51 -19.16 -2.83 -6.21
N LYS A 52 -18.82 -3.99 -6.78
CA LYS A 52 -18.96 -4.24 -8.22
C LYS A 52 -20.41 -4.24 -8.68
N GLU A 53 -21.33 -4.76 -7.87
CA GLU A 53 -22.77 -4.77 -8.16
C GLU A 53 -23.38 -3.36 -8.08
N ILE A 54 -22.96 -2.53 -7.12
CA ILE A 54 -23.50 -1.18 -6.92
C ILE A 54 -22.95 -0.18 -7.94
N LEU A 55 -21.71 -0.38 -8.37
CA LEU A 55 -20.99 0.52 -9.26
C LEU A 55 -20.56 -0.18 -10.57
N PRO A 56 -21.50 -0.66 -11.40
CA PRO A 56 -21.17 -1.42 -12.62
C PRO A 56 -20.39 -0.61 -13.65
N HIS A 57 -20.50 0.72 -13.62
CA HIS A 57 -19.82 1.63 -14.54
C HIS A 57 -18.48 2.16 -14.00
N HIS A 58 -18.11 1.84 -12.76
CA HIS A 58 -16.85 2.27 -12.16
C HIS A 58 -15.88 1.10 -12.04
N THR A 59 -14.58 1.39 -12.10
CA THR A 59 -13.56 0.37 -11.93
C THR A 59 -13.15 0.29 -10.47
N VAL A 60 -13.31 -0.87 -9.86
CA VAL A 60 -12.85 -1.15 -8.49
C VAL A 60 -11.51 -1.86 -8.56
N LEU A 61 -10.45 -1.19 -8.10
CA LEU A 61 -9.13 -1.78 -7.91
C LEU A 61 -8.99 -2.27 -6.48
N ALA A 62 -8.43 -3.45 -6.30
CA ALA A 62 -8.12 -3.98 -4.98
C ALA A 62 -6.61 -3.97 -4.71
N HIS A 63 -6.23 -3.79 -3.45
CA HIS A 63 -4.85 -3.82 -2.96
C HIS A 63 -3.91 -2.87 -3.70
N VAL A 64 -4.31 -1.60 -3.78
CA VAL A 64 -3.53 -0.56 -4.47
C VAL A 64 -2.48 0.02 -3.54
N SER A 65 -1.23 0.08 -3.98
CA SER A 65 -0.15 0.69 -3.21
C SER A 65 -0.38 2.21 -3.09
N TYR A 66 -0.06 2.78 -1.93
CA TYR A 66 -0.15 4.22 -1.73
C TYR A 66 0.80 5.00 -2.65
N ASP A 67 1.84 4.35 -3.15
CA ASP A 67 2.77 4.92 -4.12
C ASP A 67 2.13 5.17 -5.50
N ALA A 68 1.10 4.42 -5.87
CA ALA A 68 0.32 4.65 -7.08
C ALA A 68 -0.67 5.83 -6.93
N LEU A 69 -1.07 6.13 -5.69
CA LEU A 69 -2.03 7.20 -5.37
C LEU A 69 -1.32 8.53 -5.07
N LEU A 70 -0.11 8.48 -4.50
CA LEU A 70 0.53 9.65 -3.91
C LEU A 70 1.89 9.91 -4.54
N THR A 71 2.10 11.14 -4.99
CA THR A 71 3.40 11.62 -5.43
C THR A 71 3.93 12.68 -4.47
N THR A 72 5.21 12.54 -4.07
CA THR A 72 5.86 13.52 -3.21
C THR A 72 7.27 13.82 -3.71
N LYS A 73 7.71 15.07 -3.52
CA LYS A 73 9.06 15.51 -3.91
C LYS A 73 10.15 14.94 -3.01
N PHE A 74 9.83 14.67 -1.74
CA PHE A 74 10.82 14.29 -0.73
C PHE A 74 10.80 12.78 -0.46
N SER A 75 11.93 12.12 -0.74
CA SER A 75 12.10 10.67 -0.51
C SER A 75 11.82 10.23 0.94
N ARG A 76 12.16 11.08 1.93
CA ARG A 76 11.87 10.81 3.35
C ARG A 76 10.37 10.69 3.61
N THR A 77 9.55 11.52 2.97
CA THR A 77 8.09 11.46 3.09
C THR A 77 7.55 10.22 2.37
N ARG A 78 8.08 9.92 1.18
CA ARG A 78 7.72 8.71 0.42
C ARG A 78 7.93 7.43 1.22
N ASN A 79 9.04 7.31 1.96
CA ASN A 79 9.31 6.11 2.75
C ASN A 79 8.28 5.86 3.87
N LYS A 80 7.54 6.89 4.33
CA LYS A 80 6.53 6.73 5.38
C LYS A 80 5.29 5.97 4.89
N TYR A 81 4.91 6.15 3.63
CA TYR A 81 3.73 5.50 3.04
C TYR A 81 4.06 4.39 2.05
N ARG A 82 5.33 4.17 1.71
CA ARG A 82 5.78 3.18 0.71
C ARG A 82 5.28 1.75 0.96
N ASN A 83 5.13 1.36 2.23
CA ASN A 83 4.68 0.02 2.60
C ASN A 83 3.17 -0.03 2.91
N LEU A 84 2.43 1.04 2.61
CA LEU A 84 0.98 1.11 2.81
C LEU A 84 0.25 0.70 1.54
N VAL A 85 -0.83 -0.05 1.73
CA VAL A 85 -1.70 -0.57 0.69
C VAL A 85 -3.12 -0.21 1.09
N ALA A 86 -3.90 0.28 0.14
CA ALA A 86 -5.32 0.54 0.27
C ALA A 86 -6.10 -0.73 -0.13
N ASP A 87 -7.17 -1.03 0.60
CA ASP A 87 -7.94 -2.25 0.37
C ASP A 87 -8.68 -2.16 -0.95
N PHE A 88 -9.46 -1.08 -1.16
CA PHE A 88 -10.10 -0.79 -2.43
C PHE A 88 -9.95 0.65 -2.87
N VAL A 89 -9.84 0.86 -4.17
CA VAL A 89 -9.81 2.17 -4.81
C VAL A 89 -10.84 2.17 -5.94
N ILE A 90 -11.73 3.15 -5.90
CA ILE A 90 -12.79 3.29 -6.89
C ILE A 90 -12.37 4.36 -7.88
N MET A 91 -12.38 3.98 -9.16
CA MET A 91 -12.03 4.84 -10.27
C MET A 91 -13.19 5.07 -11.20
N ASP A 92 -13.20 6.25 -11.81
CA ASP A 92 -14.13 6.63 -12.87
C ASP A 92 -13.77 5.89 -14.17
N SER A 93 -14.72 5.90 -15.11
CA SER A 93 -14.52 5.65 -16.52
C SER A 93 -13.32 6.42 -17.13
N ALA A 94 -13.02 7.62 -16.63
CA ALA A 94 -11.89 8.45 -17.01
C ALA A 94 -10.56 8.10 -16.31
N GLN A 95 -10.48 6.93 -15.65
CA GLN A 95 -9.31 6.45 -14.88
C GLN A 95 -8.85 7.40 -13.77
N GLN A 96 -9.78 8.19 -13.23
CA GLN A 96 -9.51 9.08 -12.09
C GLN A 96 -9.98 8.41 -10.80
N VAL A 97 -9.20 8.52 -9.74
CA VAL A 97 -9.60 8.02 -8.41
C VAL A 97 -10.70 8.91 -7.84
N LEU A 98 -11.86 8.32 -7.51
CA LEU A 98 -12.95 9.01 -6.82
C LEU A 98 -12.83 8.88 -5.31
N ALA A 99 -12.64 7.65 -4.84
CA ALA A 99 -12.65 7.34 -3.41
C ALA A 99 -11.74 6.15 -3.13
N VAL A 100 -11.16 6.19 -1.94
CA VAL A 100 -10.39 5.08 -1.36
C VAL A 100 -11.25 4.49 -0.25
N VAL A 101 -11.49 3.17 -0.33
CA VAL A 101 -12.23 2.44 0.68
C VAL A 101 -11.25 1.62 1.51
N ALA A 102 -11.27 1.82 2.81
CA ALA A 102 -10.49 1.06 3.78
C ALA A 102 -11.40 0.12 4.57
N LEU A 103 -11.03 -1.16 4.64
CA LEU A 103 -11.73 -2.17 5.41
C LEU A 103 -10.92 -2.44 6.67
N GLU A 104 -11.47 -2.11 7.83
CA GLU A 104 -10.89 -2.60 9.08
C GLU A 104 -11.32 -4.05 9.31
N ASP A 105 -10.38 -4.85 9.80
CA ASP A 105 -10.67 -6.19 10.26
C ASP A 105 -10.96 -6.09 11.76
N PRO A 106 -12.17 -6.40 12.23
CA PRO A 106 -12.53 -6.28 13.65
C PRO A 106 -11.67 -7.19 14.54
N LEU A 107 -11.06 -8.23 13.97
CA LEU A 107 -10.14 -9.13 14.67
C LEU A 107 -8.71 -8.59 14.73
N SER A 108 -8.39 -7.57 13.92
CA SER A 108 -7.11 -6.91 13.98
C SER A 108 -7.09 -5.94 15.17
N LEU A 109 -6.31 -6.27 16.21
CA LEU A 109 -5.81 -5.31 17.22
C LEU A 109 -4.85 -4.27 16.58
N LYS A 110 -5.18 -3.74 15.41
CA LYS A 110 -4.37 -2.73 14.74
C LYS A 110 -4.50 -1.43 15.54
N ARG A 111 -3.37 -0.76 15.72
CA ARG A 111 -3.29 0.48 16.49
C ARG A 111 -4.08 1.56 15.76
N PRO A 112 -5.02 2.26 16.44
CA PRO A 112 -5.82 3.34 15.81
C PRO A 112 -4.95 4.45 15.22
N GLN A 113 -3.76 4.66 15.76
CA GLN A 113 -2.78 5.61 15.23
C GLN A 113 -2.39 5.35 13.76
N LYS A 114 -2.35 4.08 13.33
CA LYS A 114 -2.00 3.74 11.95
C LYS A 114 -3.14 4.09 10.98
N ALA A 115 -4.39 3.84 11.39
CA ALA A 115 -5.57 4.22 10.62
C ALA A 115 -5.64 5.75 10.47
N GLN A 116 -5.48 6.49 11.57
CA GLN A 116 -5.46 7.96 11.54
C GLN A 116 -4.37 8.51 10.62
N PHE A 117 -3.18 7.90 10.60
CA PHE A 117 -2.10 8.32 9.72
C PHE A 117 -2.40 8.07 8.24
N GLN A 118 -3.04 6.94 7.92
CA GLN A 118 -3.50 6.64 6.56
C GLN A 118 -4.50 7.69 6.08
N ASP A 119 -5.51 7.96 6.93
CA ASP A 119 -6.58 8.90 6.62
C ASP A 119 -6.02 10.32 6.44
N ALA A 120 -5.13 10.76 7.33
CA ALA A 120 -4.49 12.07 7.22
C ALA A 120 -3.68 12.24 5.93
N ILE A 121 -2.97 11.19 5.46
CA ILE A 121 -2.20 11.29 4.21
C ILE A 121 -3.11 11.38 2.99
N LEU A 122 -4.17 10.57 2.96
CA LEU A 122 -5.13 10.59 1.86
C LEU A 122 -5.90 11.91 1.83
N ASP A 123 -6.29 12.43 2.98
CA ASP A 123 -6.94 13.74 3.13
C ASP A 123 -6.02 14.88 2.68
N MET A 124 -4.74 14.86 3.09
CA MET A 124 -3.73 15.82 2.60
C MET A 124 -3.57 15.80 1.08
N ALA A 125 -3.80 14.65 0.43
CA ALA A 125 -3.76 14.52 -1.02
C ALA A 125 -5.10 14.88 -1.70
N GLY A 126 -6.15 15.16 -0.91
CA GLY A 126 -7.49 15.45 -1.41
C GLY A 126 -8.27 14.22 -1.88
N TYR A 127 -7.87 13.03 -1.44
CA TYR A 127 -8.65 11.82 -1.68
C TYR A 127 -9.72 11.66 -0.60
N LYS A 128 -10.93 11.30 -1.05
CA LYS A 128 -12.00 10.90 -0.14
C LYS A 128 -11.71 9.50 0.40
N VAL A 129 -11.70 9.35 1.71
CA VAL A 129 -11.56 8.07 2.40
C VAL A 129 -12.89 7.66 2.98
N ILE A 130 -13.30 6.41 2.70
CA ILE A 130 -14.48 5.79 3.31
C ILE A 130 -14.00 4.56 4.07
N ARG A 131 -14.22 4.55 5.38
CA ARG A 131 -13.74 3.49 6.27
C ARG A 131 -14.92 2.67 6.77
N TYR A 132 -14.84 1.36 6.63
CA TYR A 132 -15.84 0.43 7.15
C TYR A 132 -15.21 -0.46 8.21
N GLU A 133 -15.81 -0.47 9.40
CA GLU A 133 -15.39 -1.32 10.54
C GLU A 133 -15.90 -2.76 10.39
N GLU A 134 -17.02 -2.95 9.70
CA GLU A 134 -17.63 -4.24 9.40
C GLU A 134 -17.93 -4.35 7.90
N VAL A 135 -18.33 -5.54 7.43
CA VAL A 135 -18.70 -5.74 6.03
C VAL A 135 -19.91 -4.87 5.71
N PRO A 136 -19.76 -3.83 4.86
CA PRO A 136 -20.79 -2.82 4.72
C PRO A 136 -21.99 -3.38 3.96
N ASP A 137 -23.19 -3.03 4.40
CA ASP A 137 -24.42 -3.46 3.74
C ASP A 137 -24.63 -2.71 2.41
N TYR A 138 -25.40 -3.31 1.51
CA TYR A 138 -25.71 -2.74 0.19
C TYR A 138 -26.32 -1.34 0.28
N HIS A 139 -27.16 -1.09 1.29
CA HIS A 139 -27.80 0.20 1.51
C HIS A 139 -26.81 1.27 1.93
N GLN A 140 -25.91 0.96 2.88
CA GLN A 140 -24.87 1.88 3.35
C GLN A 140 -23.91 2.25 2.23
N LEU A 141 -23.43 1.27 1.47
CA LEU A 141 -22.58 1.52 0.29
C LEU A 141 -23.30 2.44 -0.69
N ARG A 142 -24.58 2.20 -0.97
CA ARG A 142 -25.34 3.03 -1.91
C ARG A 142 -25.50 4.47 -1.39
N GLU A 143 -25.77 4.68 -0.11
CA GLU A 143 -25.90 6.04 0.44
C GLU A 143 -24.56 6.80 0.45
N ASP A 144 -23.47 6.16 0.86
CA ASP A 144 -22.15 6.79 0.91
C ASP A 144 -21.60 7.12 -0.48
N PHE A 145 -21.91 6.28 -1.47
CA PHE A 145 -21.53 6.56 -2.85
C PHE A 145 -22.50 7.54 -3.51
N TYR A 146 -23.82 7.34 -3.49
CA TYR A 146 -24.75 8.23 -4.19
C TYR A 146 -24.99 9.56 -3.46
N GLY A 147 -24.85 9.64 -2.15
CA GLY A 147 -24.90 10.92 -1.41
C GLY A 147 -23.69 11.80 -1.73
N ASP A 148 -22.49 11.21 -1.71
CA ASP A 148 -21.25 11.98 -1.83
C ASP A 148 -20.66 12.06 -3.24
N LEU A 149 -20.96 11.13 -4.16
CA LEU A 149 -20.56 11.27 -5.58
C LEU A 149 -21.23 12.51 -6.20
N TYR A 150 -22.47 12.81 -5.82
CA TYR A 150 -23.19 13.98 -6.31
C TYR A 150 -22.65 15.29 -5.71
N ALA A 151 -22.14 15.27 -4.47
CA ALA A 151 -21.48 16.43 -3.87
C ALA A 151 -20.05 16.63 -4.40
N SER A 152 -19.28 15.54 -4.51
CA SER A 152 -17.86 15.56 -4.89
C SER A 152 -17.63 15.85 -6.37
N SER A 153 -18.53 15.39 -7.25
CA SER A 153 -18.48 15.69 -8.70
C SER A 153 -18.66 17.18 -9.01
N ARG A 154 -19.37 17.93 -8.16
CA ARG A 154 -19.46 19.40 -8.26
C ARG A 154 -18.17 20.07 -7.80
N LEU A 155 -17.61 19.67 -6.65
CA LEU A 155 -16.42 20.32 -6.06
C LEU A 155 -15.11 20.05 -6.84
N THR A 156 -14.92 18.82 -7.34
CA THR A 156 -13.68 18.48 -8.08
C THR A 156 -13.66 19.08 -9.49
N LYS A 157 -14.82 19.36 -10.09
CA LYS A 157 -14.87 20.05 -11.39
C LYS A 157 -14.42 21.50 -11.26
N ASP A 158 -14.88 22.22 -10.23
CA ASP A 158 -14.50 23.62 -10.00
C ASP A 158 -13.05 23.78 -9.52
N THR A 159 -12.57 22.90 -8.63
CA THR A 159 -11.20 23.03 -8.07
C THR A 159 -10.10 22.60 -9.06
N ARG A 160 -10.38 21.61 -9.93
CA ARG A 160 -9.40 21.15 -10.94
C ARG A 160 -9.23 22.13 -12.09
N VAL A 161 -10.28 22.88 -12.44
CA VAL A 161 -10.18 24.00 -13.39
C VAL A 161 -9.24 25.06 -12.80
N ALA A 162 -9.46 25.51 -11.56
CA ALA A 162 -8.64 26.54 -10.93
C ALA A 162 -7.14 26.17 -10.86
N LYS A 163 -6.78 24.98 -10.34
CA LYS A 163 -5.37 24.58 -10.20
C LYS A 163 -4.64 24.36 -11.53
N LYS A 164 -5.34 23.98 -12.60
CA LYS A 164 -4.71 23.78 -13.92
C LYS A 164 -4.30 25.11 -14.57
N TYR A 165 -5.03 26.21 -14.33
CA TYR A 165 -4.69 27.53 -14.87
C TYR A 165 -3.56 28.23 -14.10
N ASP A 166 -3.43 27.99 -12.80
CA ASP A 166 -2.35 28.60 -11.99
C ASP A 166 -0.95 28.13 -12.39
N TYR A 167 -0.82 26.89 -12.85
CA TYR A 167 0.47 26.32 -13.23
C TYR A 167 1.06 26.96 -14.50
N TYR A 168 0.21 27.38 -15.45
CA TYR A 168 0.65 28.04 -16.68
C TYR A 168 0.97 29.53 -16.45
N ASN A 169 0.20 30.22 -15.59
CA ASN A 169 0.44 31.64 -15.30
C ASN A 169 1.73 31.89 -14.50
N ALA A 170 2.12 30.98 -13.61
CA ALA A 170 3.36 31.08 -12.85
C ALA A 170 4.62 30.92 -13.73
N ALA A 171 4.52 30.15 -14.82
CA ALA A 171 5.62 29.96 -15.77
C ALA A 171 5.80 31.17 -16.70
N GLN A 172 4.71 31.87 -17.04
CA GLN A 172 4.74 33.03 -17.93
C GLN A 172 5.26 34.29 -17.22
N THR A 173 4.87 34.51 -15.96
CA THR A 173 5.28 35.69 -15.17
C THR A 173 6.77 35.72 -14.82
N ARG A 174 7.45 34.55 -14.74
CA ARG A 174 8.91 34.51 -14.52
C ARG A 174 9.75 34.91 -15.73
N LYS A 175 9.24 34.77 -16.96
CA LYS A 175 10.00 35.16 -18.17
C LYS A 175 9.90 36.65 -18.49
N LEU A 176 8.88 37.35 -18.00
CA LEU A 176 8.67 38.78 -18.25
C LEU A 176 9.47 39.70 -17.31
N ARG A 177 10.07 39.17 -16.23
CA ARG A 177 10.89 39.96 -15.28
C ARG A 177 12.39 39.95 -15.57
N LEU A 178 12.82 39.32 -16.66
CA LEU A 178 14.24 39.23 -17.06
C LEU A 178 14.58 40.06 -18.30
N ILE A 179 13.63 40.86 -18.81
CA ILE A 179 13.82 41.74 -19.98
C ILE A 179 13.37 43.17 -19.63
N GLY A 180 13.77 43.67 -18.46
CA GLY A 180 13.57 45.05 -18.03
C GLY A 180 14.83 45.57 -17.39
#